data_AF-A0A1C0ART6-F1
#
_entry.id   AF-A0A1C0ART6-F1
#
_cell.length_a   1.000
_cell.length_b   1.000
_cell.length_c   1.000
_cell.angle_alpha   90.00
_cell.angle_beta   90.00
_cell.angle_gamma   90.00
#
_symmetry.space_group_name_H-M   'P 1'
#
loop_
_entity.id
_entity.type
_entity.pdbx_description
1 polymer ?
#
loop_
_entity_poly.entity_id
_entity_poly.type
_entity_poly.pdbx_seq_one_letter_code
_entity_poly.pdbx_strand_id
1 'polypeptide(L)'
;MRAIDIPLPGPGDGLRVARAQHLRLIDEVNELAPEQWAAVTECPAWTVRDMVGHIASVARFQGNPLLFLVDAQIGRFRYRGRSTLDAANEVGIDRHRSLSTAELLATLRRRAESDRDTPGWLRRFPAKDEALPTYTTIGSFVDTILTRDVWLHRHDIARAVGAATQPDPTDAEVVEQVVRDLGLAWTGPAVHLRLTGPEGGAWDLGEGAGPEVELPAVEFMRHLSGRTAAPGLLDGVPAEVRGPLAGARVAF
;
A
#
# COMPACT_ATOMS: atom_id res chain seq x y z
N MET A 1 -13.56 -6.33 17.82
CA MET A 1 -14.19 -6.84 16.57
C MET A 1 -13.16 -7.72 15.91
N ARG A 2 -13.54 -8.89 15.37
CA ARG A 2 -12.54 -9.76 14.72
C ARG A 2 -12.04 -9.11 13.43
N ALA A 3 -10.75 -9.18 13.18
CA ALA A 3 -10.13 -8.65 11.96
C ALA A 3 -10.76 -9.21 10.68
N ILE A 4 -11.11 -10.50 10.70
CA ILE A 4 -11.79 -11.18 9.59
C ILE A 4 -13.22 -10.70 9.32
N ASP A 5 -13.83 -9.92 10.24
CA ASP A 5 -15.17 -9.37 10.10
C ASP A 5 -15.17 -7.94 9.52
N ILE A 6 -13.99 -7.32 9.35
CA ILE A 6 -13.85 -6.00 8.70
C ILE A 6 -14.43 -6.09 7.28
N PRO A 7 -15.42 -5.29 6.88
CA PRO A 7 -16.02 -5.41 5.56
C PRO A 7 -15.00 -5.04 4.46
N LEU A 8 -15.12 -5.70 3.30
CA LEU A 8 -14.45 -5.20 2.10
C LEU A 8 -15.08 -3.85 1.69
N PRO A 9 -14.33 -2.97 0.98
CA PRO A 9 -14.87 -1.70 0.51
C PRO A 9 -16.13 -1.91 -0.34
N GLY A 10 -17.14 -1.09 -0.10
CA GLY A 10 -18.37 -1.08 -0.87
C GLY A 10 -18.19 -0.47 -2.26
N PRO A 11 -19.24 -0.49 -3.10
CA PRO A 11 -19.19 0.14 -4.41
C PRO A 11 -18.81 1.62 -4.32
N GLY A 12 -17.70 2.01 -4.95
CA GLY A 12 -17.21 3.39 -4.98
C GLY A 12 -16.30 3.79 -3.81
N ASP A 13 -16.21 2.98 -2.74
CA ASP A 13 -15.32 3.26 -1.62
C ASP A 13 -13.85 3.23 -2.04
N GLY A 14 -13.44 2.21 -2.80
CA GLY A 14 -12.08 2.11 -3.32
C GLY A 14 -11.66 3.34 -4.14
N LEU A 15 -12.56 3.86 -4.97
CA LEU A 15 -12.31 5.08 -5.74
C LEU A 15 -12.18 6.31 -4.83
N ARG A 16 -13.05 6.44 -3.82
CA ARG A 16 -13.03 7.56 -2.86
C ARG A 16 -11.73 7.55 -2.05
N VAL A 17 -11.34 6.41 -1.49
CA VAL A 17 -10.10 6.26 -0.72
C VAL A 17 -8.90 6.51 -1.64
N ALA A 18 -8.85 5.89 -2.83
CA ALA A 18 -7.78 6.14 -3.79
C ALA A 18 -7.64 7.62 -4.13
N ARG A 19 -8.75 8.33 -4.39
CA ARG A 19 -8.76 9.77 -4.65
C ARG A 19 -8.18 10.55 -3.49
N ALA A 20 -8.63 10.29 -2.26
CA ALA A 20 -8.13 10.99 -1.07
C ALA A 20 -6.62 10.78 -0.88
N GLN A 21 -6.16 9.54 -1.01
CA GLN A 21 -4.75 9.18 -0.89
C GLN A 21 -3.87 9.82 -1.97
N HIS A 22 -4.35 9.90 -3.21
CA HIS A 22 -3.63 10.61 -4.28
C HIS A 22 -3.57 12.12 -4.05
N LEU A 23 -4.67 12.75 -3.64
CA LEU A 23 -4.68 14.18 -3.33
C LEU A 23 -3.74 14.51 -2.17
N ARG A 24 -3.77 13.69 -1.12
CA ARG A 24 -2.88 13.84 0.02
C ARG A 24 -1.42 13.69 -0.35
N LEU A 25 -1.07 12.69 -1.16
CA LEU A 25 0.27 12.55 -1.73
C LEU A 25 0.67 13.80 -2.52
N ILE A 26 -0.21 14.31 -3.38
CA ILE A 26 0.06 15.51 -4.18
C ILE A 26 0.38 16.70 -3.28
N ASP A 27 -0.39 16.92 -2.22
CA ASP A 27 -0.15 18.00 -1.26
C ASP A 27 1.23 17.84 -0.58
N GLU A 28 1.53 16.66 -0.06
CA GLU A 28 2.81 16.35 0.60
C GLU A 28 4.01 16.54 -0.33
N VAL A 29 3.93 16.11 -1.60
CA VAL A 29 5.05 16.24 -2.54
C VAL A 29 5.21 17.66 -3.11
N ASN A 30 4.17 18.51 -3.04
CA ASN A 30 4.30 19.93 -3.40
C ASN A 30 5.13 20.72 -2.38
N GLU A 31 5.25 20.23 -1.15
CA GLU A 31 6.04 20.85 -0.09
C GLU A 31 7.53 20.48 -0.18
N LEU A 32 7.89 19.51 -1.03
CA LEU A 32 9.27 19.05 -1.17
C LEU A 32 10.16 20.07 -1.88
N ALA A 33 11.33 20.31 -1.30
CA ALA A 33 12.42 21.01 -1.95
C ALA A 33 12.92 20.22 -3.18
N PRO A 34 13.43 20.89 -4.24
CA PRO A 34 13.91 20.20 -5.45
C PRO A 34 14.94 19.10 -5.18
N GLU A 35 15.81 19.26 -4.19
CA GLU A 35 16.86 18.31 -3.85
C GLU A 35 16.31 17.03 -3.19
N GLN A 36 15.20 17.14 -2.46
CA GLN A 36 14.57 16.01 -1.77
C GLN A 36 14.01 14.98 -2.76
N TRP A 37 13.71 15.37 -4.00
CA TRP A 37 13.27 14.44 -5.05
C TRP A 37 14.31 13.38 -5.41
N ALA A 38 15.60 13.66 -5.17
CA ALA A 38 16.70 12.73 -5.43
C ALA A 38 17.04 11.83 -4.22
N ALA A 39 16.40 12.05 -3.06
CA ALA A 39 16.64 11.23 -1.87
C ALA A 39 16.24 9.77 -2.13
N VAL A 40 17.09 8.82 -1.72
CA VAL A 40 16.82 7.38 -1.81
C VAL A 40 15.84 6.99 -0.71
N THR A 41 14.84 6.18 -1.05
CA THR A 41 13.85 5.68 -0.10
C THR A 41 14.30 4.37 0.54
N GLU A 42 13.54 3.85 1.51
CA GLU A 42 13.80 2.51 2.07
C GLU A 42 13.53 1.38 1.06
N CYS A 43 12.93 1.68 -0.10
CA CYS A 43 12.99 0.84 -1.30
C CYS A 43 14.28 1.22 -2.07
N PRO A 44 15.41 0.52 -1.88
CA PRO A 44 16.74 1.09 -2.19
C PRO A 44 16.99 1.37 -3.67
N ALA A 45 16.20 0.76 -4.56
CA ALA A 45 16.26 1.01 -6.00
C ALA A 45 15.62 2.34 -6.40
N TRP A 46 14.82 2.96 -5.54
CA TRP A 46 13.93 4.06 -5.88
C TRP A 46 14.23 5.31 -5.05
N THR A 47 14.46 6.40 -5.77
CA THR A 47 14.43 7.75 -5.22
C THR A 47 12.99 8.20 -4.93
N VAL A 48 12.79 9.31 -4.21
CA VAL A 48 11.47 9.93 -4.04
C VAL A 48 10.80 10.17 -5.41
N ARG A 49 11.56 10.61 -6.41
CA ARG A 49 11.04 10.77 -7.78
C ARG A 49 10.57 9.46 -8.40
N ASP A 50 11.34 8.38 -8.23
CA ASP A 50 10.97 7.07 -8.75
C ASP A 50 9.72 6.53 -8.05
N MET A 51 9.59 6.78 -6.75
CA MET A 51 8.41 6.44 -5.95
C MET A 51 7.15 7.16 -6.46
N VAL A 52 7.23 8.48 -6.67
CA VAL A 52 6.11 9.25 -7.24
C VAL A 52 5.81 8.80 -8.68
N GLY A 53 6.83 8.44 -9.45
CA GLY A 53 6.70 7.88 -10.79
C GLY A 53 5.99 6.51 -10.80
N HIS A 54 6.30 5.64 -9.84
CA HIS A 54 5.62 4.36 -9.61
C HIS A 54 4.13 4.60 -9.35
N ILE A 55 3.79 5.45 -8.40
CA ILE A 55 2.39 5.76 -8.07
C ILE A 55 1.66 6.37 -9.27
N ALA A 56 2.31 7.28 -10.01
CA ALA A 56 1.75 7.85 -11.24
C ALA A 56 1.53 6.79 -12.33
N SER A 57 2.37 5.75 -12.39
CA SER A 57 2.17 4.61 -13.28
C SER A 57 0.99 3.75 -12.83
N VAL A 58 0.92 3.40 -11.54
CA VAL A 58 -0.17 2.61 -10.94
C VAL A 58 -1.52 3.30 -11.13
N ALA A 59 -1.57 4.62 -10.98
CA ALA A 59 -2.74 5.45 -11.23
C ALA A 59 -3.34 5.21 -12.63
N ARG A 60 -2.50 4.94 -13.65
CA ARG A 60 -2.98 4.61 -15.00
C ARG A 60 -3.72 3.27 -15.04
N PHE A 61 -3.28 2.30 -14.24
CA PHE A 61 -3.89 0.97 -14.17
C PHE A 61 -5.24 0.98 -13.45
N GLN A 62 -5.41 1.81 -12.42
CA GLN A 62 -6.68 1.90 -11.68
C GLN A 62 -7.88 2.29 -12.57
N GLY A 63 -7.67 3.21 -13.52
CA GLY A 63 -8.73 3.62 -14.47
C GLY A 63 -8.83 2.72 -15.73
N ASN A 64 -7.79 1.93 -16.01
CA ASN A 64 -7.76 0.98 -17.11
C ASN A 64 -6.76 -0.15 -16.84
N PRO A 65 -7.19 -1.26 -16.19
CA PRO A 65 -6.30 -2.38 -15.86
C PRO A 65 -5.65 -3.04 -17.08
N LEU A 66 -6.19 -2.85 -18.30
CA LEU A 66 -5.57 -3.38 -19.51
C LEU A 66 -4.23 -2.72 -19.82
N LEU A 67 -3.98 -1.50 -19.34
CA LEU A 67 -2.68 -0.84 -19.48
C LEU A 67 -1.58 -1.59 -18.71
N PHE A 68 -1.93 -2.28 -17.63
CA PHE A 68 -1.00 -3.15 -16.91
C PHE A 68 -0.46 -4.26 -17.82
N LEU A 69 -1.30 -4.83 -18.68
CA LEU A 69 -0.88 -5.91 -19.59
C LEU A 69 0.22 -5.46 -20.55
N VAL A 70 0.21 -4.18 -20.96
CA VAL A 70 1.25 -3.61 -21.82
C VAL A 70 2.58 -3.53 -21.07
N ASP A 71 2.57 -2.98 -19.85
CA ASP A 71 3.78 -2.82 -19.06
C ASP A 71 4.31 -4.17 -18.54
N ALA A 72 3.43 -5.11 -18.21
CA ALA A 72 3.78 -6.50 -17.89
C ALA A 72 4.45 -7.22 -19.07
N GLN A 73 3.93 -7.07 -20.28
CA GLN A 73 4.51 -7.68 -21.47
C GLN A 73 5.90 -7.12 -21.77
N ILE A 74 6.10 -5.80 -21.65
CA ILE A 74 7.40 -5.16 -21.82
C ILE A 74 8.35 -5.61 -20.70
N GLY A 75 7.87 -5.63 -19.46
CA GLY A 75 8.62 -5.97 -18.26
C GLY A 75 9.18 -7.38 -18.31
N ARG A 76 8.38 -8.35 -18.78
CA ARG A 76 8.80 -9.74 -18.99
C ARG A 76 10.08 -9.87 -19.84
N PHE A 77 10.32 -8.95 -20.77
CA PHE A 77 11.54 -8.97 -21.59
C PHE A 77 12.68 -8.13 -21.00
N ARG A 78 12.38 -6.97 -20.41
CA ARG A 78 13.39 -6.02 -19.91
C ARG A 78 13.92 -6.34 -18.50
N TYR A 79 13.08 -6.88 -17.63
CA TYR A 79 13.39 -7.13 -16.21
C TYR A 79 13.22 -8.61 -15.87
N ARG A 80 14.02 -9.46 -16.53
CA ARG A 80 13.97 -10.92 -16.33
C ARG A 80 14.39 -11.27 -14.90
N GLY A 81 13.72 -12.25 -14.30
CA GLY A 81 14.00 -12.71 -12.93
C GLY A 81 13.25 -11.95 -11.83
N ARG A 82 12.32 -11.07 -12.20
CA ARG A 82 11.37 -10.42 -11.29
C ARG A 82 9.96 -11.01 -11.46
N SER A 83 9.08 -10.78 -10.48
CA SER A 83 7.65 -11.04 -10.62
C SER A 83 7.06 -10.21 -11.76
N THR A 84 5.86 -10.58 -12.25
CA THR A 84 5.25 -9.84 -13.36
C THR A 84 4.86 -8.42 -12.92
N LEU A 85 4.36 -8.29 -11.69
CA LEU A 85 4.05 -7.01 -11.06
C LEU A 85 5.29 -6.12 -10.92
N ASP A 86 6.38 -6.64 -10.34
CA ASP A 86 7.61 -5.85 -10.15
C ASP A 86 8.20 -5.40 -11.49
N ALA A 87 8.21 -6.28 -12.49
CA ALA A 87 8.71 -5.95 -13.81
C ALA A 87 7.84 -4.88 -14.51
N ALA A 88 6.51 -4.92 -14.32
CA ALA A 88 5.61 -3.89 -14.83
C ALA A 88 5.81 -2.55 -14.10
N ASN A 89 6.04 -2.57 -12.79
CA ASN A 89 6.33 -1.38 -11.99
C ASN A 89 7.61 -0.69 -12.49
N GLU A 90 8.69 -1.44 -12.73
CA GLU A 90 9.93 -0.89 -13.27
C GLU A 90 9.75 -0.25 -14.66
N VAL A 91 8.95 -0.87 -15.55
CA VAL A 91 8.58 -0.25 -16.85
C VAL A 91 7.80 1.04 -16.63
N GLY A 92 6.88 1.04 -15.67
CA GLY A 92 6.12 2.21 -15.27
C GLY A 92 7.02 3.35 -14.84
N ILE A 93 7.94 3.08 -13.91
CA ILE A 93 8.92 4.04 -13.41
C ILE A 93 9.78 4.59 -14.54
N ASP A 94 10.35 3.72 -15.38
CA ASP A 94 11.16 4.10 -16.54
C ASP A 94 10.44 5.12 -17.45
N ARG A 95 9.16 4.91 -17.74
CA ARG A 95 8.35 5.85 -18.54
C ARG A 95 8.17 7.20 -17.85
N HIS A 96 8.13 7.22 -16.52
CA HIS A 96 7.88 8.43 -15.73
C HIS A 96 9.17 9.17 -15.37
N ARG A 97 10.35 8.54 -15.44
CA ARG A 97 11.66 9.20 -15.25
C ARG A 97 11.88 10.37 -16.22
N SER A 98 11.30 10.32 -17.42
CA SER A 98 11.42 11.40 -18.42
C SER A 98 10.46 12.58 -18.19
N LEU A 99 9.51 12.46 -17.25
CA LEU A 99 8.53 13.51 -16.99
C LEU A 99 9.08 14.57 -16.02
N SER A 100 8.70 15.82 -16.27
CA SER A 100 8.85 16.89 -15.30
C SER A 100 7.98 16.62 -14.07
N THR A 101 8.34 17.22 -12.93
CA THR A 101 7.53 17.11 -11.70
C THR A 101 6.09 17.58 -11.96
N ALA A 102 5.90 18.67 -12.71
CA ALA A 102 4.57 19.16 -13.05
C ALA A 102 3.73 18.12 -13.85
N GLU A 103 4.35 17.38 -14.77
CA GLU A 103 3.68 16.34 -15.55
C GLU A 103 3.34 15.09 -14.70
N LEU A 104 4.21 14.72 -13.75
CA LEU A 104 3.92 13.65 -12.78
C LEU A 104 2.70 14.01 -11.93
N LEU A 105 2.71 15.21 -11.35
CA LEU A 105 1.59 15.68 -10.51
C LEU A 105 0.31 15.84 -11.33
N ALA A 106 0.41 16.29 -12.59
CA ALA A 106 -0.75 16.33 -13.48
C ALA A 106 -1.32 14.93 -13.77
N THR A 107 -0.48 13.89 -13.81
CA THR A 107 -0.93 12.50 -13.96
C THR A 107 -1.71 12.02 -12.74
N LEU A 108 -1.18 12.29 -11.54
CA LEU A 108 -1.85 11.97 -10.29
C LEU A 108 -3.18 12.75 -10.12
N ARG A 109 -3.20 14.05 -10.44
CA ARG A 109 -4.41 14.89 -10.39
C ARG A 109 -5.49 14.38 -11.33
N ARG A 110 -5.14 14.07 -12.59
CA ARG A 110 -6.08 13.47 -13.55
C ARG A 110 -6.69 12.18 -13.03
N ARG A 111 -5.91 11.36 -12.31
CA ARG A 111 -6.44 10.13 -11.70
C ARG A 111 -7.41 10.46 -10.57
N ALA A 112 -7.02 11.35 -9.65
CA ALA A 112 -7.83 11.74 -8.50
C ALA A 112 -9.16 12.40 -8.93
N GLU A 113 -9.16 13.15 -10.02
CA GLU A 113 -10.35 13.80 -10.58
C GLU A 113 -11.21 12.88 -11.45
N SER A 114 -10.72 11.69 -11.79
CA SER A 114 -11.43 10.77 -12.68
C SER A 114 -12.38 9.84 -11.92
N ASP A 115 -13.64 9.85 -12.32
CA ASP A 115 -14.65 8.88 -11.88
C ASP A 115 -14.59 7.56 -12.68
N ARG A 116 -13.58 7.39 -13.55
CA ARG A 116 -13.40 6.17 -14.32
C ARG A 116 -12.89 5.07 -13.39
N ASP A 117 -13.69 4.02 -13.26
CA ASP A 117 -13.37 2.83 -12.48
C ASP A 117 -13.18 1.60 -13.38
N THR A 118 -12.61 0.54 -12.80
CA THR A 118 -12.48 -0.77 -13.42
C THR A 118 -13.87 -1.35 -13.74
N PRO A 119 -14.12 -1.79 -14.98
CA PRO A 119 -15.42 -2.34 -15.38
C PRO A 119 -15.88 -3.49 -14.48
N GLY A 120 -17.13 -3.46 -14.02
CA GLY A 120 -17.67 -4.44 -13.05
C GLY A 120 -17.49 -5.90 -13.44
N TRP A 121 -17.59 -6.22 -14.73
CA TRP A 121 -17.38 -7.59 -15.24
C TRP A 121 -15.93 -8.07 -15.11
N LEU A 122 -14.95 -7.16 -15.10
CA LEU A 122 -13.53 -7.47 -14.89
C LEU A 122 -13.21 -7.72 -13.42
N ARG A 123 -13.87 -6.99 -12.51
CA ARG A 123 -13.53 -6.94 -11.07
C ARG A 123 -13.54 -8.32 -10.39
N ARG A 124 -14.38 -9.25 -10.87
CA ARG A 124 -14.50 -10.61 -10.33
C ARG A 124 -13.41 -11.60 -10.78
N PHE A 125 -12.59 -11.25 -11.77
CA PHE A 125 -11.55 -12.16 -12.22
C PHE A 125 -10.40 -12.21 -11.21
N PRO A 126 -9.72 -13.35 -11.07
CA PRO A 126 -8.51 -13.45 -10.26
C PRO A 126 -7.39 -12.54 -10.80
N ALA A 127 -6.72 -11.82 -9.91
CA ALA A 127 -5.47 -11.12 -10.20
C ALA A 127 -4.32 -12.00 -9.69
N LYS A 128 -3.66 -12.72 -10.61
CA LYS A 128 -2.61 -13.70 -10.26
C LYS A 128 -1.23 -13.10 -10.43
N ASP A 129 -0.50 -13.00 -9.34
CA ASP A 129 0.93 -12.70 -9.30
C ASP A 129 1.55 -13.37 -8.07
N GLU A 130 2.85 -13.65 -8.07
CA GLU A 130 3.56 -14.24 -6.94
C GLU A 130 3.60 -13.28 -5.73
N ALA A 131 3.53 -11.97 -5.98
CA ALA A 131 3.50 -10.94 -4.94
C ALA A 131 2.11 -10.74 -4.28
N LEU A 132 1.07 -11.41 -4.79
CA LEU A 132 -0.31 -11.22 -4.33
C LEU A 132 -0.87 -12.47 -3.63
N PRO A 133 -1.77 -12.31 -2.65
CA PRO A 133 -2.54 -13.41 -2.11
C PRO A 133 -3.32 -14.15 -3.20
N THR A 134 -3.44 -15.47 -3.08
CA THR A 134 -4.10 -16.31 -4.10
C THR A 134 -5.60 -16.03 -4.26
N TYR A 135 -6.22 -15.42 -3.24
CA TYR A 135 -7.62 -15.00 -3.24
C TYR A 135 -7.85 -13.61 -3.84
N THR A 136 -6.80 -12.90 -4.26
CA THR A 136 -6.92 -11.55 -4.80
C THR A 136 -7.67 -11.56 -6.14
N THR A 137 -8.72 -10.72 -6.20
CA THR A 137 -9.43 -10.39 -7.43
C THR A 137 -8.94 -9.07 -8.00
N ILE A 138 -9.22 -8.80 -9.28
CA ILE A 138 -8.94 -7.49 -9.87
C ILE A 138 -9.57 -6.37 -9.03
N GLY A 139 -10.82 -6.55 -8.57
CA GLY A 139 -11.52 -5.56 -7.76
C GLY A 139 -10.81 -5.25 -6.43
N SER A 140 -10.47 -6.28 -5.65
CA SER A 140 -9.71 -6.09 -4.41
C SER A 140 -8.31 -5.53 -4.66
N PHE A 141 -7.68 -5.89 -5.78
CA PHE A 141 -6.38 -5.34 -6.15
C PHE A 141 -6.47 -3.83 -6.38
N VAL A 142 -7.42 -3.35 -7.19
CA VAL A 142 -7.53 -1.91 -7.49
C VAL A 142 -8.06 -1.08 -6.33
N ASP A 143 -9.02 -1.61 -5.56
CA ASP A 143 -9.69 -0.85 -4.49
C ASP A 143 -8.88 -0.84 -3.19
N THR A 144 -8.19 -1.94 -2.90
CA THR A 144 -7.53 -2.16 -1.60
C THR A 144 -6.02 -2.10 -1.73
N ILE A 145 -5.44 -2.97 -2.56
CA ILE A 145 -3.98 -3.16 -2.63
C ILE A 145 -3.31 -1.89 -3.20
N LEU A 146 -3.72 -1.44 -4.38
CA LEU A 146 -3.16 -0.23 -4.98
C LEU A 146 -3.39 1.02 -4.12
N THR A 147 -4.47 1.06 -3.34
CA THR A 147 -4.78 2.20 -2.47
C THR A 147 -3.89 2.23 -1.22
N ARG A 148 -3.65 1.07 -0.58
CA ARG A 148 -2.72 0.99 0.55
C ARG A 148 -1.27 1.17 0.14
N ASP A 149 -0.91 0.79 -1.10
CA ASP A 149 0.41 1.07 -1.66
C ASP A 149 0.68 2.58 -1.71
N VAL A 150 -0.27 3.36 -2.24
CA VAL A 150 -0.19 4.83 -2.25
C VAL A 150 -0.02 5.38 -0.83
N TRP A 151 -0.82 4.91 0.12
CA TRP A 151 -0.74 5.34 1.52
C TRP A 151 0.63 5.04 2.13
N LEU A 152 1.14 3.82 1.97
CA LEU A 152 2.43 3.44 2.55
C LEU A 152 3.59 4.20 1.90
N HIS A 153 3.49 4.47 0.59
CA HIS A 153 4.51 5.24 -0.12
C HIS A 153 4.54 6.72 0.27
N ARG A 154 3.44 7.31 0.75
CA ARG A 154 3.48 8.62 1.42
C ARG A 154 4.42 8.61 2.62
N HIS A 155 4.32 7.56 3.45
CA HIS A 155 5.22 7.37 4.59
C HIS A 155 6.67 7.04 4.17
N ASP A 156 6.87 6.30 3.07
CA ASP A 156 8.21 6.05 2.51
C ASP A 156 8.90 7.36 2.09
N ILE A 157 8.17 8.25 1.40
CA ILE A 157 8.66 9.56 0.97
C ILE A 157 8.96 10.43 2.19
N ALA A 158 8.02 10.54 3.13
CA ALA A 158 8.19 11.35 4.33
C ALA A 158 9.43 10.92 5.13
N ARG A 159 9.63 9.61 5.33
CA ARG A 159 10.82 9.08 6.01
C ARG A 159 12.12 9.37 5.25
N ALA A 160 12.13 9.24 3.93
CA ALA A 160 13.32 9.49 3.10
C ALA A 160 13.82 10.94 3.20
N VAL A 161 12.93 11.88 3.46
CA VAL A 161 13.24 13.32 3.50
C VAL A 161 13.23 13.92 4.91
N GLY A 162 12.99 13.08 5.95
CA GLY A 162 12.90 13.52 7.34
C GLY A 162 11.66 14.36 7.67
N ALA A 163 10.57 14.17 6.92
CA ALA A 163 9.28 14.84 7.12
C ALA A 163 8.25 13.92 7.80
N ALA A 164 7.08 14.47 8.10
CA ALA A 164 5.91 13.73 8.57
C ALA A 164 4.79 13.81 7.54
N THR A 165 3.99 12.74 7.44
CA THR A 165 2.76 12.72 6.63
C THR A 165 1.64 13.47 7.34
N GLN A 166 0.72 14.05 6.57
CA GLN A 166 -0.49 14.67 7.11
C GLN A 166 -1.61 13.64 7.21
N PRO A 167 -2.32 13.51 8.34
CA PRO A 167 -3.42 12.56 8.46
C PRO A 167 -4.54 12.84 7.45
N ASP A 168 -5.14 11.78 6.93
CA ASP A 168 -6.37 11.81 6.14
C ASP A 168 -7.43 10.90 6.78
N PRO A 169 -8.72 11.28 6.79
CA PRO A 169 -9.78 10.42 7.34
C PRO A 169 -9.83 9.02 6.73
N THR A 170 -9.35 8.86 5.49
CA THR A 170 -9.33 7.57 4.79
C THR A 170 -8.15 6.67 5.16
N ASP A 171 -7.18 7.16 5.95
CA ASP A 171 -6.01 6.37 6.39
C ASP A 171 -6.43 5.18 7.28
N ALA A 172 -7.45 5.36 8.13
CA ALA A 172 -7.99 4.28 8.97
C ALA A 172 -8.61 3.16 8.12
N GLU A 173 -9.32 3.51 7.05
CA GLU A 173 -9.92 2.54 6.12
C GLU A 173 -8.84 1.72 5.41
N VAL A 174 -7.69 2.33 5.09
CA VAL A 174 -6.53 1.63 4.53
C VAL A 174 -5.99 0.60 5.53
N VAL A 175 -5.75 1.03 6.78
CA VAL A 175 -5.21 0.16 7.84
C VAL A 175 -6.16 -1.00 8.15
N GLU A 176 -7.47 -0.74 8.22
CA GLU A 176 -8.48 -1.77 8.42
C GLU A 176 -8.37 -2.90 7.39
N GLN A 177 -8.16 -2.57 6.11
CA GLN A 177 -8.01 -3.61 5.09
C GLN A 177 -6.71 -4.39 5.21
N VAL A 178 -5.61 -3.79 5.68
CA VAL A 178 -4.37 -4.52 5.99
C VAL A 178 -4.61 -5.47 7.18
N VAL A 179 -5.27 -4.98 8.22
CA VAL A 179 -5.61 -5.78 9.41
C VAL A 179 -6.54 -6.93 9.04
N ARG A 180 -7.50 -6.72 8.12
CA ARG A 180 -8.34 -7.78 7.57
C ARG A 180 -7.51 -8.88 6.92
N ASP A 181 -6.60 -8.52 6.02
CA ASP A 181 -5.71 -9.48 5.34
C ASP A 181 -4.80 -10.21 6.33
N LEU A 182 -4.28 -9.50 7.34
CA LEU A 182 -3.55 -10.11 8.45
C LEU A 182 -4.42 -11.15 9.17
N GLY A 183 -5.67 -10.82 9.48
CA GLY A 183 -6.63 -11.72 10.12
C GLY A 183 -6.94 -12.96 9.28
N LEU A 184 -7.08 -12.80 7.95
CA LEU A 184 -7.31 -13.91 7.02
C LEU A 184 -6.10 -14.85 6.92
N ALA A 185 -4.88 -14.30 7.01
CA ALA A 185 -3.63 -15.07 6.99
C ALA A 185 -3.19 -15.56 8.38
N TRP A 186 -3.87 -15.13 9.46
CA TRP A 186 -3.43 -15.38 10.82
C TRP A 186 -3.57 -16.84 11.21
N THR A 187 -2.48 -17.44 11.66
CA THR A 187 -2.41 -18.82 12.15
C THR A 187 -1.84 -18.92 13.57
N GLY A 188 -1.56 -17.77 14.20
CA GLY A 188 -1.02 -17.69 15.56
C GLY A 188 -2.11 -17.77 16.65
N PRO A 189 -1.71 -17.67 17.93
CA PRO A 189 -2.64 -17.58 19.05
C PRO A 189 -3.56 -16.36 18.94
N ALA A 190 -4.63 -16.33 19.74
CA ALA A 190 -5.49 -15.16 19.85
C ALA A 190 -4.70 -13.93 20.34
N VAL A 191 -5.00 -12.76 19.79
CA VAL A 191 -4.40 -11.47 20.17
C VAL A 191 -5.46 -10.37 20.11
N HIS A 192 -5.51 -9.53 21.14
CA HIS A 192 -6.23 -8.25 21.08
C HIS A 192 -5.26 -7.17 20.61
N LEU A 193 -5.26 -6.88 19.31
CA LEU A 193 -4.35 -5.94 18.67
C LEU A 193 -4.91 -4.52 18.76
N ARG A 194 -4.19 -3.61 19.40
CA ARG A 194 -4.46 -2.17 19.39
C ARG A 194 -3.37 -1.43 18.61
N LEU A 195 -3.76 -0.79 17.52
CA LEU A 195 -2.87 0.07 16.75
C LEU A 195 -3.07 1.53 17.16
N THR A 196 -1.99 2.24 17.43
CA THR A 196 -2.01 3.67 17.79
C THR A 196 -1.71 4.57 16.60
N GLY A 197 -2.18 5.82 16.65
CA GLY A 197 -2.11 6.77 15.56
C GLY A 197 -3.52 7.20 15.10
N PRO A 198 -3.63 8.24 14.28
CA PRO A 198 -4.91 8.69 13.71
C PRO A 198 -5.62 7.63 12.86
N GLU A 199 -4.87 6.71 12.25
CA GLU A 199 -5.30 5.57 11.44
C GLU A 199 -5.47 4.27 12.26
N GLY A 200 -5.20 4.35 13.57
CA GLY A 200 -5.23 3.22 14.49
C GLY A 200 -6.63 2.73 14.82
N GLY A 201 -6.69 1.63 15.57
CA GLY A 201 -7.93 0.98 15.97
C GLY A 201 -7.66 -0.26 16.81
N ALA A 202 -8.69 -1.06 17.08
CA ALA A 202 -8.57 -2.27 17.89
C ALA A 202 -9.33 -3.45 17.27
N TRP A 203 -8.62 -4.56 17.09
CA TRP A 203 -9.16 -5.76 16.43
C TRP A 203 -8.65 -7.04 17.09
N ASP A 204 -9.46 -8.08 16.97
CA ASP A 204 -9.15 -9.41 17.49
C ASP A 204 -8.58 -10.27 16.34
N LEU A 205 -7.39 -10.83 16.55
CA LEU A 205 -6.79 -11.85 15.67
C LEU A 205 -6.97 -13.22 16.31
N GLY A 206 -7.26 -14.25 15.49
CA GLY A 206 -7.51 -15.60 15.96
C GLY A 206 -8.82 -15.76 16.75
N GLU A 207 -9.00 -16.93 17.35
CA GLU A 207 -10.18 -17.25 18.17
C GLU A 207 -9.80 -17.49 19.64
N GLY A 208 -10.62 -16.99 20.56
CA GLY A 208 -10.44 -17.16 22.00
C GLY A 208 -9.85 -15.94 22.70
N ALA A 209 -9.39 -16.13 23.94
CA ALA A 209 -8.76 -15.10 24.74
C ALA A 209 -7.26 -15.01 24.41
N GLY A 210 -6.75 -13.78 24.27
CA GLY A 210 -5.35 -13.50 23.99
C GLY A 210 -4.84 -12.32 24.82
N PRO A 211 -3.52 -12.07 24.84
CA PRO A 211 -3.00 -10.85 25.41
C PRO A 211 -3.38 -9.61 24.58
N GLU A 212 -3.40 -8.44 25.23
CA GLU A 212 -3.43 -7.15 24.54
C GLU A 212 -2.03 -6.80 24.03
N VAL A 213 -1.96 -6.39 22.77
CA VAL A 213 -0.73 -5.93 22.11
C VAL A 213 -0.99 -4.55 21.54
N GLU A 214 -0.22 -3.57 22.00
CA GLU A 214 -0.25 -2.20 21.50
C GLU A 214 0.96 -1.92 20.61
N LEU A 215 0.73 -1.44 19.38
CA LEU A 215 1.79 -1.08 18.42
C LEU A 215 1.45 0.21 17.67
N PRO A 216 2.43 1.04 17.27
CA PRO A 216 2.19 2.14 16.33
C PRO A 216 1.72 1.62 14.97
N ALA A 217 0.61 2.14 14.46
CA ALA A 217 -0.01 1.67 13.22
C ALA A 217 0.96 1.73 12.03
N VAL A 218 1.54 2.91 11.74
CA VAL A 218 2.54 3.07 10.67
C VAL A 218 3.66 2.03 10.77
N GLU A 219 4.33 1.93 11.93
CA GLU A 219 5.47 1.01 12.08
C GLU A 219 5.08 -0.45 11.92
N PHE A 220 3.88 -0.83 12.38
CA PHE A 220 3.38 -2.18 12.16
C PHE A 220 3.04 -2.43 10.69
N MET A 221 2.44 -1.47 9.97
CA MET A 221 2.22 -1.59 8.52
C MET A 221 3.55 -1.73 7.76
N ARG A 222 4.58 -0.97 8.15
CA ARG A 222 5.93 -1.10 7.59
C ARG A 222 6.48 -2.50 7.79
N HIS A 223 6.40 -3.02 9.03
CA HIS A 223 6.81 -4.38 9.37
C HIS A 223 6.08 -5.44 8.52
N LEU A 224 4.75 -5.36 8.43
CA LEU A 224 3.94 -6.29 7.64
C LEU A 224 4.29 -6.26 6.14
N SER A 225 4.67 -5.10 5.62
CA SER A 225 5.11 -4.94 4.22
C SER A 225 6.55 -5.44 3.95
N GLY A 226 7.28 -5.84 4.99
CA GLY A 226 8.69 -6.24 4.90
C GLY A 226 9.68 -5.06 4.85
N ARG A 227 9.23 -3.82 5.05
CA ARG A 227 10.08 -2.65 5.21
C ARG A 227 10.74 -2.64 6.60
N THR A 228 11.80 -1.86 6.74
CA THR A 228 12.39 -1.56 8.04
C THR A 228 11.38 -0.81 8.91
N ALA A 229 11.04 -1.38 10.05
CA ALA A 229 10.25 -0.73 11.08
C ALA A 229 11.16 -0.17 12.19
N ALA A 230 10.58 0.62 13.10
CA ALA A 230 11.27 1.15 14.26
C ALA A 230 12.01 0.03 15.05
N PRO A 231 13.27 0.27 15.47
CA PRO A 231 14.00 -0.67 16.32
C PRO A 231 13.20 -1.00 17.59
N GLY A 232 13.15 -2.27 17.96
CA GLY A 232 12.47 -2.72 19.17
C GLY A 232 10.93 -2.68 19.10
N LEU A 233 10.34 -2.53 17.91
CA LEU A 233 8.87 -2.49 17.71
C LEU A 233 8.14 -3.60 18.49
N LEU A 234 8.73 -4.81 18.56
CA LEU A 234 8.10 -5.99 19.17
C LEU A 234 8.69 -6.37 20.55
N ASP A 235 9.52 -5.53 21.16
CA ASP A 235 10.20 -5.86 22.42
C ASP A 235 9.19 -6.04 23.57
N GLY A 236 8.19 -5.15 23.63
CA GLY A 236 7.10 -5.18 24.60
C GLY A 236 6.01 -6.22 24.32
N VAL A 237 6.07 -6.93 23.17
CA VAL A 237 5.04 -7.90 22.78
C VAL A 237 5.21 -9.20 23.58
N PRO A 238 4.14 -9.78 24.16
CA PRO A 238 4.22 -11.03 24.92
C PRO A 238 4.82 -12.18 24.12
N ALA A 239 5.59 -13.03 24.82
CA ALA A 239 6.40 -14.07 24.18
C ALA A 239 5.58 -15.07 23.36
N GLU A 240 4.36 -15.40 23.80
CA GLU A 240 3.47 -16.32 23.08
C GLU A 240 3.06 -15.85 21.69
N VAL A 241 3.05 -14.53 21.43
CA VAL A 241 2.53 -13.94 20.18
C VAL A 241 3.58 -13.15 19.42
N ARG A 242 4.73 -12.86 20.04
CA ARG A 242 5.86 -12.14 19.42
C ARG A 242 6.37 -12.82 18.16
N GLY A 243 6.57 -14.15 18.20
CA GLY A 243 7.06 -14.93 17.04
C GLY A 243 6.11 -14.85 15.83
N PRO A 244 4.82 -15.19 16.00
CA PRO A 244 3.81 -15.02 14.96
C PRO A 244 3.73 -13.60 14.39
N LEU A 245 3.73 -12.56 15.26
CA LEU A 245 3.70 -11.17 14.81
C LEU A 245 4.97 -10.77 14.05
N ALA A 246 6.15 -11.23 14.47
CA ALA A 246 7.41 -10.98 13.78
C ALA A 246 7.46 -11.62 12.38
N GLY A 247 6.87 -12.81 12.21
CA GLY A 247 6.79 -13.52 10.94
C GLY A 247 5.67 -13.05 10.01
N ALA A 248 4.70 -12.28 10.51
CA ALA A 248 3.53 -11.86 9.75
C ALA A 248 3.90 -10.95 8.57
N ARG A 249 3.29 -11.22 7.41
CA ARG A 249 3.43 -10.38 6.21
C ARG A 249 2.07 -10.21 5.55
N VAL A 250 1.86 -9.03 4.98
CA VAL A 250 0.69 -8.69 4.16
C VAL A 250 1.21 -8.02 2.90
N ALA A 251 0.64 -8.36 1.73
CA ALA A 251 1.01 -7.71 0.47
C ALA A 251 0.68 -6.22 0.56
N PHE A 252 1.44 -5.34 -0.10
CA PHE A 252 1.10 -3.92 -0.25
C PHE A 252 1.01 -3.60 -1.74
#